data_AF-A0A183SXD9-F1
#
_entry.id   AF-A0A183SXD9-F1
#
_cell.length_a   1.000
_cell.length_b   1.000
_cell.length_c   1.000
_cell.angle_alpha   90.00
_cell.angle_beta   90.00
_cell.angle_gamma   90.00
#
_symmetry.space_group_name_H-M   'P 1'
#
loop_
_entity.id
_entity.type
_entity.pdbx_description
1 polymer ?
#
loop_
_entity_poly.entity_id
_entity_poly.type
_entity_poly.pdbx_seq_one_letter_code
_entity_poly.pdbx_strand_id
1 'polypeptide(L)'
;LNAGVAFAIRNDIVGRLPCLSQGTNDHLMSLRLPFRGDMFTTIISAYAPPITSCDAGNDKFYEKMHALLATVLKEDKLTVLRDFNARVGTGHAAWQGVLGSHGLGSCNDNGLLHLRTCAKHRLLLTNTFFRLPTREMTTNQITEKLEDLHAPDNKGTVETRGCQLRNFVQFTALEVLGRARRQHQDWFDDSDADISNLLAEKNELHIAYMDIRNEATKAAFFRYRRLVQQWLRELQDV
;
A
#
# COMPACT_ATOMS: atom_id res chain seq x y z
N LEU A 1 5.53 6.82 -15.53
CA LEU A 1 6.07 7.55 -14.35
C LEU A 1 7.59 7.53 -14.48
N ASN A 2 8.23 8.69 -14.62
CA ASN A 2 9.69 8.77 -14.56
C ASN A 2 10.13 8.55 -13.11
N ALA A 3 11.12 7.69 -12.89
CA ALA A 3 11.66 7.43 -11.57
C ALA A 3 12.48 8.62 -11.06
N GLY A 4 12.60 8.76 -9.75
CA GLY A 4 13.39 9.81 -9.13
C GLY A 4 13.73 9.53 -7.67
N VAL A 5 14.99 9.75 -7.33
CA VAL A 5 15.53 9.69 -5.97
C VAL A 5 16.15 11.04 -5.61
N ALA A 6 15.97 11.45 -4.35
CA ALA A 6 16.53 12.69 -3.84
C ALA A 6 16.81 12.58 -2.34
N PHE A 7 17.71 13.44 -1.85
CA PHE A 7 17.93 13.67 -0.42
C PHE A 7 17.52 15.10 -0.07
N ALA A 8 16.74 15.25 1.01
CA ALA A 8 16.54 16.52 1.67
C ALA A 8 17.42 16.54 2.92
N ILE A 9 18.37 17.47 2.98
CA ILE A 9 19.37 17.56 4.06
C ILE A 9 19.16 18.87 4.79
N ARG A 10 19.17 18.84 6.13
CA ARG A 10 19.09 20.06 6.93
C ARG A 10 20.34 20.92 6.73
N ASN A 11 20.17 22.24 6.64
CA ASN A 11 21.25 23.19 6.34
C ASN A 11 22.44 23.12 7.31
N ASP A 12 22.19 22.81 8.59
CA ASP A 12 23.23 22.65 9.61
C ASP A 12 24.14 21.43 9.38
N ILE A 13 23.68 20.46 8.60
CA ILE A 13 24.43 19.26 8.21
C ILE A 13 25.19 19.48 6.90
N VAL A 14 24.66 20.31 5.99
CA VAL A 14 25.24 20.54 4.65
C VAL A 14 26.70 20.99 4.73
N GLY A 15 27.03 21.90 5.65
CA GLY A 15 28.41 22.39 5.83
C GLY A 15 29.39 21.36 6.40
N ARG A 16 28.90 20.20 6.85
CA ARG A 16 29.72 19.10 7.39
C ARG A 16 29.86 17.93 6.42
N LEU A 17 29.24 18.02 5.24
CA LEU A 17 29.31 16.95 4.25
C LEU A 17 30.74 16.82 3.71
N PRO A 18 31.32 15.60 3.67
CA PRO A 18 32.61 15.39 3.03
C PRO A 18 32.54 15.61 1.51
N CYS A 19 31.38 15.34 0.90
CA CYS A 19 31.10 15.54 -0.51
C CYS A 19 29.59 15.69 -0.74
N LEU A 20 29.21 16.22 -1.90
CA LEU A 20 27.80 16.25 -2.32
C LEU A 20 27.29 14.85 -2.64
N SER A 21 25.97 14.67 -2.57
CA SER A 21 25.30 13.43 -2.95
C SER A 21 25.61 13.05 -4.40
N GLN A 22 25.89 11.78 -4.65
CA GLN A 22 26.24 11.26 -5.97
C GLN A 22 25.07 10.46 -6.56
N GLY A 23 24.55 10.91 -7.71
CA GLY A 23 23.57 10.17 -8.49
C GLY A 23 24.23 9.06 -9.31
N THR A 24 23.69 7.83 -9.24
CA THR A 24 24.15 6.68 -10.05
C THR A 24 23.26 6.47 -11.27
N ASN A 25 21.95 6.64 -11.10
CA ASN A 25 20.93 6.69 -12.15
C ASN A 25 19.64 7.29 -11.56
N ASP A 26 18.56 7.32 -12.33
CA ASP A 26 17.25 7.85 -11.89
C ASP A 26 16.63 7.11 -10.68
N HIS A 27 17.17 5.94 -10.34
CA HIS A 27 16.68 5.03 -9.31
C HIS A 27 17.63 4.90 -8.11
N LEU A 28 18.87 5.40 -8.18
CA LEU A 28 19.91 5.17 -7.19
C LEU A 28 20.73 6.44 -6.97
N MET A 29 20.83 6.84 -5.71
CA MET A 29 21.64 7.98 -5.27
C MET A 29 22.29 7.64 -3.94
N SER A 30 23.54 8.07 -3.74
CA SER A 30 24.27 7.88 -2.50
C SER A 30 24.63 9.21 -1.85
N LEU A 31 24.75 9.20 -0.53
CA LEU A 31 25.16 10.34 0.28
C LEU A 31 26.00 9.83 1.45
N ARG A 32 27.20 10.39 1.62
CA ARG A 32 28.07 10.10 2.75
C ARG A 32 27.97 11.23 3.78
N LEU A 33 27.69 10.88 5.03
CA LEU A 33 27.44 11.83 6.12
C LEU A 33 28.36 11.52 7.31
N PRO A 34 28.85 12.53 8.04
CA PRO A 34 29.46 12.28 9.34
C PRO A 34 28.45 11.66 10.30
N PHE A 35 28.86 10.67 11.08
CA PHE A 35 28.00 10.00 12.04
C PHE A 35 28.43 10.24 13.48
N ARG A 36 29.61 9.76 13.88
CA ARG A 36 30.13 9.91 15.25
C ARG A 36 31.64 9.81 15.28
N GLY A 37 32.31 10.80 15.87
CA GLY A 37 33.77 10.89 15.81
C GLY A 37 34.23 10.90 14.35
N ASP A 38 35.22 10.09 14.03
CA ASP A 38 35.74 9.94 12.66
C ASP A 38 34.96 8.91 11.81
N MET A 39 33.85 8.37 12.30
CA MET A 39 32.99 7.48 11.53
C MET A 39 32.03 8.25 10.62
N PHE A 40 31.86 7.70 9.42
CA PHE A 40 30.88 8.14 8.45
C PHE A 40 29.78 7.08 8.26
N THR A 41 28.64 7.54 7.78
CA THR A 41 27.56 6.69 7.31
C THR A 41 27.32 6.99 5.83
N THR A 42 27.32 5.95 5.01
CA THR A 42 26.87 6.03 3.63
C THR A 42 25.40 5.61 3.57
N ILE A 43 24.55 6.51 3.07
CA ILE A 43 23.13 6.28 2.82
C ILE A 43 22.92 6.12 1.32
N ILE A 44 22.30 5.00 0.92
CA ILE A 44 21.86 4.78 -0.46
C ILE A 44 20.34 4.91 -0.50
N SER A 45 19.85 5.84 -1.32
CA SER A 45 18.44 6.01 -1.65
C SER A 45 18.15 5.23 -2.93
N ALA A 46 17.24 4.28 -2.84
CA ALA A 46 16.92 3.37 -3.94
C ALA A 46 15.42 3.36 -4.25
N TYR A 47 15.07 3.36 -5.53
CA TYR A 47 13.71 3.13 -5.99
C TYR A 47 13.72 2.00 -7.00
N ALA A 48 13.38 0.77 -6.59
CA ALA A 48 13.41 -0.36 -7.52
C ALA A 48 12.28 -0.25 -8.57
N PRO A 49 12.43 -0.84 -9.76
CA PRO A 49 11.35 -0.93 -10.72
C PRO A 49 10.11 -1.66 -10.12
N PRO A 50 8.89 -1.32 -10.56
CA PRO A 50 7.68 -2.00 -10.12
C PRO A 50 7.65 -3.44 -10.66
N ILE A 51 6.83 -4.31 -10.06
CA ILE A 51 6.69 -5.72 -10.50
C ILE A 51 6.29 -5.88 -11.98
N THR A 52 5.69 -4.85 -12.58
CA THR A 52 5.28 -4.82 -13.99
C THR A 52 6.42 -4.47 -14.97
N SER A 53 7.63 -4.17 -14.48
CA SER A 53 8.77 -3.91 -15.35
C SER A 53 9.30 -5.19 -15.98
N CYS A 54 9.92 -5.08 -17.17
CA CYS A 54 10.59 -6.23 -17.79
C CYS A 54 11.79 -6.71 -16.96
N ASP A 55 12.10 -8.01 -17.06
CA ASP A 55 13.22 -8.64 -16.36
C ASP A 55 14.55 -7.93 -16.63
N ALA A 56 14.80 -7.54 -17.89
CA ALA A 56 16.00 -6.78 -18.27
C ALA A 56 16.13 -5.43 -17.54
N GLY A 57 15.01 -4.80 -17.18
CA GLY A 57 14.98 -3.58 -16.38
C GLY A 57 15.37 -3.82 -14.92
N ASN A 58 14.84 -4.90 -14.34
CA ASN A 58 15.19 -5.34 -12.99
C ASN A 58 16.67 -5.74 -12.88
N ASP A 59 17.17 -6.56 -13.81
CA ASP A 59 18.57 -6.99 -13.82
C ASP A 59 19.53 -5.81 -13.86
N LYS A 60 19.26 -4.83 -14.74
CA LYS A 60 20.07 -3.61 -14.84
C LYS A 60 20.05 -2.77 -13.57
N PHE A 61 18.93 -2.73 -12.86
CA PHE A 61 18.83 -2.04 -11.58
C PHE A 61 19.70 -2.73 -10.52
N TYR A 62 19.55 -4.04 -10.35
CA TYR A 62 20.29 -4.79 -9.33
C TYR A 62 21.79 -4.85 -9.63
N GLU A 63 22.20 -4.95 -10.89
CA GLU A 63 23.62 -4.85 -11.30
C GLU A 63 24.24 -3.51 -10.86
N LYS A 64 23.56 -2.39 -11.14
CA LYS A 64 24.01 -1.07 -10.69
C LYS A 64 24.01 -0.94 -9.17
N MET A 65 23.03 -1.53 -8.49
CA MET A 65 22.98 -1.56 -7.04
C MET A 65 24.16 -2.36 -6.45
N HIS A 66 24.50 -3.51 -7.03
CA HIS A 66 25.65 -4.31 -6.62
C HIS A 66 26.96 -3.54 -6.81
N ALA A 67 27.13 -2.85 -7.93
CA ALA A 67 28.28 -2.00 -8.17
C ALA A 67 28.37 -0.87 -7.14
N LEU A 68 27.26 -0.17 -6.86
CA LEU A 68 27.23 0.92 -5.89
C LEU A 68 27.57 0.42 -4.47
N LEU A 69 27.00 -0.70 -4.04
CA LEU A 69 27.29 -1.31 -2.74
C LEU A 69 28.77 -1.69 -2.60
N ALA A 70 29.42 -2.12 -3.68
CA ALA A 70 30.85 -2.44 -3.67
C ALA A 70 31.76 -1.20 -3.54
N THR A 71 31.26 0.00 -3.83
CA THR A 71 32.02 1.25 -3.67
C THR A 71 32.00 1.80 -2.24
N VAL A 72 31.13 1.27 -1.38
CA VAL A 72 30.98 1.74 0.00
C VAL A 72 32.21 1.34 0.82
N LEU A 73 32.79 2.31 1.53
CA LEU A 73 33.95 2.08 2.38
C LEU A 73 33.60 1.11 3.52
N LYS A 74 34.52 0.19 3.85
CA LYS A 74 34.25 -0.87 4.83
C LYS A 74 34.10 -0.31 6.25
N GLU A 75 34.70 0.84 6.50
CA GLU A 75 34.70 1.57 7.77
C GLU A 75 33.39 2.35 7.96
N ASP A 76 32.70 2.67 6.85
CA ASP A 76 31.44 3.37 6.90
C ASP A 76 30.33 2.45 7.38
N LYS A 77 29.40 3.02 8.16
CA LYS A 77 28.09 2.38 8.35
C LYS A 77 27.29 2.53 7.06
N LEU A 78 26.69 1.44 6.60
CA LEU A 78 25.86 1.46 5.41
C LEU A 78 24.38 1.38 5.80
N THR A 79 23.55 2.21 5.16
CA THR A 79 22.10 2.09 5.22
C THR A 79 21.52 2.28 3.83
N VAL A 80 20.66 1.36 3.42
CA VAL A 80 19.92 1.46 2.15
C VAL A 80 18.45 1.69 2.48
N LEU A 81 17.85 2.71 1.89
CA LEU A 81 16.52 3.19 2.24
C LEU A 81 15.64 3.38 1.00
N ARG A 82 14.36 3.61 1.27
CA ARG A 82 13.24 3.81 0.34
C ARG A 82 12.68 2.49 -0.21
N ASP A 83 12.10 2.54 -1.41
CA ASP A 83 11.10 1.59 -1.85
C ASP A 83 11.67 0.63 -2.90
N PHE A 84 11.62 -0.65 -2.57
CA PHE A 84 12.12 -1.72 -3.41
C PHE A 84 11.02 -2.47 -4.15
N ASN A 85 9.76 -2.05 -4.01
CA ASN A 85 8.61 -2.75 -4.58
C ASN A 85 8.66 -4.27 -4.28
N ALA A 86 9.18 -4.61 -3.10
CA ALA A 86 9.61 -5.95 -2.72
C ALA A 86 8.76 -6.44 -1.54
N ARG A 87 8.12 -7.60 -1.74
CA ARG A 87 7.47 -8.36 -0.67
C ARG A 87 8.35 -9.55 -0.38
N VAL A 88 8.88 -9.63 0.83
CA VAL A 88 9.88 -10.65 1.22
C VAL A 88 9.27 -11.86 1.94
N GLY A 89 7.99 -11.77 2.29
CA GLY A 89 7.23 -12.82 2.94
C GLY A 89 7.66 -13.15 4.36
N THR A 90 7.25 -14.34 4.83
CA THR A 90 7.42 -14.83 6.21
C THR A 90 8.58 -15.83 6.38
N GLY A 91 9.39 -16.04 5.34
CA GLY A 91 10.40 -17.09 5.24
C GLY A 91 11.67 -16.92 6.08
N HIS A 92 11.58 -16.34 7.29
CA HIS A 92 12.74 -15.95 8.11
C HIS A 92 13.71 -17.11 8.40
N ALA A 93 13.20 -18.34 8.54
CA ALA A 93 14.01 -19.53 8.81
C ALA A 93 15.00 -19.82 7.65
N ALA A 94 14.59 -19.57 6.40
CA ALA A 94 15.44 -19.75 5.23
C ALA A 94 16.42 -18.58 5.01
N TRP A 95 16.15 -17.43 5.61
CA TRP A 95 16.90 -16.18 5.41
C TRP A 95 17.45 -15.62 6.73
N GLN A 96 17.94 -16.52 7.59
CA GLN A 96 18.46 -16.16 8.91
C GLN A 96 19.60 -15.13 8.79
N GLY A 97 19.53 -14.06 9.59
CA GLY A 97 20.50 -12.97 9.57
C GLY A 97 20.25 -11.90 8.50
N VAL A 98 19.28 -12.11 7.61
CA VAL A 98 18.82 -11.11 6.62
C VAL A 98 17.38 -10.69 6.90
N LEU A 99 16.48 -11.67 7.08
CA LEU A 99 15.05 -11.48 7.28
C LEU A 99 14.69 -11.74 8.74
N GLY A 100 13.94 -10.82 9.35
CA GLY A 100 13.44 -10.95 10.71
C GLY A 100 12.12 -11.72 10.77
N SER A 101 11.69 -12.06 11.99
CA SER A 101 10.51 -12.90 12.24
C SER A 101 9.16 -12.25 11.95
N HIS A 102 9.13 -10.96 11.63
CA HIS A 102 7.91 -10.17 11.41
C HIS A 102 7.65 -9.82 9.94
N GLY A 103 8.24 -10.56 9.00
CA GLY A 103 7.88 -10.46 7.58
C GLY A 103 6.40 -10.80 7.32
N LEU A 104 5.82 -10.32 6.22
CA LEU A 104 4.39 -10.40 5.92
C LEU A 104 4.11 -10.90 4.51
N GLY A 105 3.02 -11.66 4.35
CA GLY A 105 2.50 -12.17 3.08
C GLY A 105 3.41 -13.19 2.40
N SER A 106 3.17 -13.40 1.10
CA SER A 106 4.05 -14.14 0.20
C SER A 106 5.23 -13.30 -0.33
N CYS A 107 6.33 -13.98 -0.69
CA CYS A 107 7.47 -13.38 -1.34
C CYS A 107 7.19 -13.20 -2.84
N ASN A 108 7.43 -12.00 -3.40
CA ASN A 108 7.35 -11.75 -4.83
C ASN A 108 8.75 -11.79 -5.49
N ASP A 109 8.83 -11.71 -6.82
CA ASP A 109 10.09 -11.81 -7.56
C ASP A 109 11.12 -10.74 -7.14
N ASN A 110 10.66 -9.49 -6.98
CA ASN A 110 11.47 -8.40 -6.45
C ASN A 110 11.95 -8.69 -5.02
N GLY A 111 11.10 -9.30 -4.19
CA GLY A 111 11.44 -9.76 -2.84
C GLY A 111 12.56 -10.78 -2.83
N LEU A 112 12.52 -11.75 -3.74
CA LEU A 112 13.57 -12.76 -3.85
C LEU A 112 14.90 -12.15 -4.30
N LEU A 113 14.88 -11.26 -5.30
CA LEU A 113 16.07 -10.52 -5.73
C LEU A 113 16.65 -9.69 -4.58
N HIS A 114 15.79 -8.97 -3.87
CA HIS A 114 16.19 -8.16 -2.71
C HIS A 114 16.83 -9.02 -1.61
N LEU A 115 16.20 -10.15 -1.24
CA LEU A 115 16.74 -11.07 -0.23
C LEU A 115 18.12 -11.62 -0.63
N ARG A 116 18.31 -12.00 -1.90
CA ARG A 116 19.60 -12.44 -2.44
C ARG A 116 20.65 -11.33 -2.38
N THR A 117 20.27 -10.10 -2.76
CA THR A 117 21.16 -8.93 -2.68
C THR A 117 21.58 -8.65 -1.24
N CYS A 118 20.64 -8.67 -0.30
CA CYS A 118 20.94 -8.49 1.12
C CYS A 118 21.84 -9.59 1.67
N ALA A 119 21.57 -10.86 1.36
CA ALA A 119 22.41 -11.98 1.78
C ALA A 119 23.85 -11.83 1.25
N LYS A 120 24.01 -11.49 -0.03
CA LYS A 120 25.32 -11.29 -0.66
C LYS A 120 26.14 -10.17 -0.01
N HIS A 121 25.47 -9.09 0.39
CA HIS A 121 26.11 -7.91 0.98
C HIS A 121 26.02 -7.85 2.51
N ARG A 122 25.56 -8.92 3.16
CA ARG A 122 25.38 -9.03 4.62
C ARG A 122 24.52 -7.90 5.20
N LEU A 123 23.46 -7.54 4.49
CA LEU A 123 22.49 -6.52 4.90
C LEU A 123 21.30 -7.15 5.62
N LEU A 124 20.73 -6.38 6.53
CA LEU A 124 19.58 -6.75 7.35
C LEU A 124 18.34 -5.97 6.90
N LEU A 125 17.21 -6.65 6.76
CA LEU A 125 15.91 -6.03 6.50
C LEU A 125 15.26 -5.53 7.78
N THR A 126 15.70 -4.36 8.26
CA THR A 126 15.31 -3.81 9.58
C THR A 126 13.80 -3.82 9.86
N ASN A 127 12.97 -3.49 8.87
CA ASN A 127 11.50 -3.46 9.02
C ASN A 127 10.88 -4.81 9.39
N THR A 128 11.57 -5.92 9.14
CA THR A 128 11.08 -7.28 9.41
C THR A 128 11.53 -7.82 10.78
N PHE A 129 12.41 -7.11 11.48
CA PHE A 129 12.86 -7.50 12.82
C PHE A 129 11.91 -7.04 13.93
N PHE A 130 11.09 -6.03 13.65
CA PHE A 130 10.18 -5.45 14.61
C PHE A 130 8.73 -5.63 14.16
N ARG A 131 7.83 -5.77 15.13
CA ARG A 131 6.40 -5.78 14.86
C ARG A 131 5.96 -4.37 14.45
N LEU A 132 5.55 -4.21 13.20
CA LEU A 132 5.02 -2.95 12.69
C LEU A 132 3.60 -2.67 13.25
N PRO A 133 3.17 -1.41 13.33
CA PRO A 133 1.81 -1.06 13.73
C PRO A 133 0.76 -1.66 12.77
N THR A 134 -0.43 -1.99 13.30
CA THR A 134 -1.52 -2.69 12.58
C THR A 134 -1.90 -2.05 11.24
N ARG A 135 -1.74 -0.74 11.08
CA ARG A 135 -2.07 0.00 9.85
C ARG A 135 -1.20 -0.39 8.64
N GLU A 136 0.08 -0.69 8.85
CA GLU A 136 1.00 -1.12 7.78
C GLU A 136 0.81 -2.60 7.43
N MET A 137 0.27 -3.39 8.37
CA MET A 137 -0.07 -4.79 8.13
C MET A 137 -1.29 -4.94 7.22
N THR A 138 -2.25 -4.02 7.31
CA THR A 138 -3.54 -4.13 6.61
C THR A 138 -3.45 -3.80 5.12
N THR A 139 -2.57 -2.88 4.71
CA THR A 139 -2.32 -2.60 3.28
C THR A 139 -1.75 -3.81 2.54
N ASN A 140 -0.92 -4.61 3.21
CA ASN A 140 -0.31 -5.80 2.61
C ASN A 140 -1.30 -6.95 2.49
N GLN A 141 -2.15 -7.16 3.50
CA GLN A 141 -3.21 -8.19 3.48
C GLN A 141 -4.29 -7.92 2.42
N ILE A 142 -4.66 -6.65 2.22
CA ILE A 142 -5.60 -6.27 1.15
C ILE A 142 -4.99 -6.54 -0.22
N THR A 143 -3.71 -6.20 -0.42
CA THR A 143 -3.00 -6.45 -1.68
C THR A 143 -2.92 -7.94 -2.00
N GLU A 144 -2.58 -8.78 -1.02
CA GLU A 144 -2.51 -10.24 -1.20
C GLU A 144 -3.86 -10.83 -1.61
N LYS A 145 -4.96 -10.44 -0.95
CA LYS A 145 -6.31 -10.89 -1.33
C LYS A 145 -6.77 -10.34 -2.68
N LEU A 146 -6.24 -9.19 -3.12
CA LEU A 146 -6.50 -8.64 -4.44
C LEU A 146 -5.72 -9.35 -5.55
N GLU A 147 -4.54 -9.88 -5.27
CA GLU A 147 -3.74 -10.66 -6.22
C GLU A 147 -4.35 -12.04 -6.51
N ASP A 148 -5.03 -12.64 -5.52
CA ASP A 148 -5.73 -13.92 -5.66
C ASP A 148 -7.05 -13.82 -6.46
N LEU A 149 -7.48 -12.62 -6.90
CA LEU A 149 -8.60 -12.54 -7.83
C LEU A 149 -8.23 -13.11 -9.19
N HIS A 150 -8.96 -14.14 -9.58
CA HIS A 150 -9.20 -14.37 -11.00
C HIS A 150 -9.88 -13.14 -11.62
N ALA A 151 -9.35 -12.69 -12.76
CA ALA A 151 -9.98 -11.63 -13.55
C ALA A 151 -11.46 -11.99 -13.79
N PRO A 152 -12.41 -11.06 -13.55
CA PRO A 152 -13.82 -11.34 -13.74
C PRO A 152 -14.08 -11.78 -15.18
N ASP A 153 -14.92 -12.80 -15.34
CA ASP A 153 -15.26 -13.38 -16.65
C ASP A 153 -15.67 -12.25 -17.62
N ASN A 154 -15.01 -12.17 -18.78
CA ASN A 154 -15.05 -11.03 -19.72
C ASN A 154 -16.41 -10.86 -20.42
N LYS A 155 -17.48 -11.43 -19.88
CA LYS A 155 -18.81 -11.54 -20.49
C LYS A 155 -19.80 -10.45 -20.04
N GLY A 156 -19.48 -9.67 -19.00
CA GLY A 156 -20.34 -8.58 -18.50
C GLY A 156 -20.07 -7.20 -19.13
N THR A 157 -21.02 -6.27 -19.04
CA THR A 157 -20.86 -4.85 -19.41
C THR A 157 -19.87 -4.13 -18.50
N VAL A 158 -19.42 -2.92 -18.88
CA VAL A 158 -18.47 -2.12 -18.10
C VAL A 158 -19.02 -1.78 -16.72
N GLU A 159 -20.32 -1.45 -16.59
CA GLU A 159 -20.93 -1.21 -15.27
C GLU A 159 -20.93 -2.46 -14.39
N THR A 160 -21.29 -3.62 -14.95
CA THR A 160 -21.31 -4.88 -14.19
C THR A 160 -19.93 -5.24 -13.65
N ARG A 161 -18.87 -5.01 -14.43
CA ARG A 161 -17.48 -5.19 -13.98
C ARG A 161 -17.09 -4.19 -12.90
N GLY A 162 -17.49 -2.92 -13.06
CA GLY A 162 -17.26 -1.89 -12.06
C GLY A 162 -17.93 -2.19 -10.72
N CYS A 163 -19.17 -2.70 -10.75
CA CYS A 163 -19.90 -3.15 -9.57
C CYS A 163 -19.24 -4.37 -8.92
N GLN A 164 -18.82 -5.36 -9.70
CA GLN A 164 -18.11 -6.55 -9.19
C GLN A 164 -16.81 -6.16 -8.48
N LEU A 165 -15.99 -5.31 -9.11
CA LEU A 165 -14.74 -4.82 -8.52
C LEU A 165 -15.00 -4.04 -7.23
N ARG A 166 -15.98 -3.12 -7.23
CA ARG A 166 -16.35 -2.33 -6.05
C ARG A 166 -16.76 -3.24 -4.89
N ASN A 167 -17.66 -4.20 -5.14
CA ASN A 167 -18.16 -5.11 -4.12
C ASN A 167 -17.04 -5.99 -3.57
N PHE A 168 -16.14 -6.47 -4.43
CA PHE A 168 -14.99 -7.26 -4.00
C PHE A 168 -14.04 -6.45 -3.11
N VAL A 169 -13.68 -5.24 -3.53
CA VAL A 169 -12.80 -4.35 -2.75
C VAL A 169 -13.44 -4.02 -1.40
N GLN A 170 -14.75 -3.74 -1.38
CA GLN A 170 -15.49 -3.50 -0.13
C GLN A 170 -15.53 -4.74 0.76
N PHE A 171 -15.81 -5.91 0.20
CA PHE A 171 -15.83 -7.17 0.95
C PHE A 171 -14.46 -7.50 1.55
N THR A 172 -13.40 -7.39 0.75
CA THR A 172 -12.01 -7.63 1.19
C THR A 172 -11.60 -6.63 2.26
N ALA A 173 -11.91 -5.35 2.07
CA ALA A 173 -11.67 -4.33 3.09
C ALA A 173 -12.43 -4.65 4.38
N LEU A 174 -13.69 -5.06 4.31
CA LEU A 174 -14.49 -5.43 5.48
C LEU A 174 -13.92 -6.66 6.20
N GLU A 175 -13.49 -7.67 5.47
CA GLU A 175 -12.94 -8.91 6.04
C GLU A 175 -11.58 -8.67 6.71
N VAL A 176 -10.74 -7.82 6.12
CA VAL A 176 -9.36 -7.56 6.58
C VAL A 176 -9.29 -6.45 7.62
N LEU A 177 -9.99 -5.33 7.41
CA LEU A 177 -9.98 -4.17 8.30
C LEU A 177 -11.07 -4.23 9.37
N GLY A 178 -12.13 -5.00 9.13
CA GLY A 178 -13.38 -4.87 9.88
C GLY A 178 -14.12 -3.57 9.54
N ARG A 179 -15.30 -3.39 10.14
CA ARG A 179 -15.96 -2.08 10.13
C ARG A 179 -15.16 -1.10 10.96
N ALA A 180 -15.09 0.15 10.52
CA ALA A 180 -14.50 1.22 11.32
C ALA A 180 -15.22 1.30 12.67
N ARG A 181 -14.53 0.95 13.75
CA ARG A 181 -15.05 1.08 15.11
C ARG A 181 -14.68 2.47 15.62
N ARG A 182 -15.67 3.36 15.70
CA ARG A 182 -15.51 4.63 16.40
C ARG A 182 -15.40 4.34 17.90
N GLN A 183 -14.55 5.07 18.62
CA GLN A 183 -14.38 4.89 20.07
C GLN A 183 -15.64 5.27 20.87
N HIS A 184 -16.52 6.05 20.24
CA HIS A 184 -17.83 6.41 20.74
C HIS A 184 -18.83 5.93 19.71
N GLN A 185 -19.62 4.92 20.09
CA GLN A 185 -20.77 4.45 19.32
C GLN A 185 -21.75 5.62 19.23
N ASP A 186 -22.16 5.98 18.02
CA ASP A 186 -23.16 7.03 17.80
C ASP A 186 -24.48 6.42 17.32
N TRP A 187 -25.56 7.20 17.32
CA TRP A 187 -26.90 6.72 17.00
C TRP A 187 -27.00 6.11 15.58
N PHE A 188 -26.05 6.39 14.68
CA PHE A 188 -25.97 5.73 13.37
C PHE A 188 -25.58 4.26 13.48
N ASP A 189 -24.69 3.91 14.42
CA ASP A 189 -24.23 2.54 14.61
C ASP A 189 -25.36 1.64 15.14
N ASP A 190 -26.19 2.16 16.05
CA ASP A 190 -27.33 1.44 16.63
C ASP A 190 -28.50 1.27 15.64
N SER A 191 -28.54 2.12 14.61
CA SER A 191 -29.58 2.14 13.57
C SER A 191 -29.11 1.59 12.21
N ASP A 192 -27.91 1.01 12.12
CA ASP A 192 -27.24 0.64 10.85
C ASP A 192 -28.09 -0.31 9.98
N ALA A 193 -28.74 -1.29 10.60
CA ALA A 193 -29.60 -2.26 9.91
C ALA A 193 -30.82 -1.58 9.27
N ASP A 194 -31.47 -0.69 10.02
CA ASP A 194 -32.66 0.03 9.56
C ASP A 194 -32.31 1.04 8.46
N ILE A 195 -31.20 1.77 8.62
CA ILE A 195 -30.68 2.69 7.60
C ILE A 195 -30.30 1.93 6.32
N SER A 196 -29.67 0.76 6.45
CA SER A 196 -29.29 -0.07 5.30
C SER A 196 -30.50 -0.56 4.51
N ASN A 197 -31.55 -1.02 5.20
CA ASN A 197 -32.80 -1.46 4.56
C ASN A 197 -33.50 -0.30 3.82
N LEU A 198 -33.61 0.87 4.47
CA LEU A 198 -34.18 2.08 3.86
C LEU A 198 -33.42 2.52 2.60
N LEU A 199 -32.09 2.43 2.63
CA LEU A 199 -31.27 2.80 1.47
C LEU A 199 -31.40 1.78 0.33
N ALA A 200 -31.51 0.49 0.62
CA ALA A 200 -31.70 -0.56 -0.37
C ALA A 200 -33.04 -0.38 -1.12
N GLU A 201 -34.14 -0.21 -0.40
CA GLU A 201 -35.46 -0.06 -1.02
C GLU A 201 -35.60 1.29 -1.76
N LYS A 202 -34.97 2.36 -1.26
CA LYS A 202 -34.86 3.63 -1.99
C LYS A 202 -34.09 3.45 -3.31
N ASN A 203 -33.05 2.63 -3.33
CA ASN A 203 -32.26 2.37 -4.52
C ASN A 203 -33.03 1.54 -5.56
N GLU A 204 -33.77 0.52 -5.14
CA GLU A 204 -34.67 -0.25 -6.02
C GLU A 204 -35.70 0.65 -6.72
N LEU A 205 -36.36 1.55 -5.96
CA LEU A 205 -37.30 2.51 -6.53
C LEU A 205 -36.63 3.53 -7.45
N HIS A 206 -35.36 3.86 -7.19
CA HIS A 206 -34.58 4.74 -8.06
C HIS A 206 -34.28 4.07 -9.40
N ILE A 207 -33.87 2.79 -9.37
CA ILE A 207 -33.64 1.98 -10.56
C ILE A 207 -34.92 1.87 -11.38
N ALA A 208 -36.05 1.50 -10.75
CA ALA A 208 -37.35 1.41 -11.41
C ALA A 208 -37.80 2.75 -12.07
N TYR A 209 -37.52 3.88 -11.44
CA TYR A 209 -37.78 5.21 -12.00
C TYR A 209 -36.87 5.55 -13.20
N MET A 210 -35.61 5.12 -13.16
CA MET A 210 -34.67 5.35 -14.27
C MET A 210 -34.95 4.45 -15.47
N ASP A 211 -35.35 3.21 -15.24
CA ASP A 211 -35.67 2.24 -16.30
C ASP A 211 -37.00 2.57 -16.98
N ILE A 212 -38.03 2.89 -16.21
CA ILE A 212 -39.38 3.17 -16.72
C ILE A 212 -39.82 4.54 -16.20
N ARG A 213 -39.40 5.60 -16.89
CA ARG A 213 -39.66 6.99 -16.49
C ARG A 213 -41.11 7.40 -16.77
N ASN A 214 -42.01 7.10 -15.83
CA ASN A 214 -43.42 7.50 -15.86
C ASN A 214 -43.83 8.16 -14.53
N GLU A 215 -45.04 8.72 -14.48
CA GLU A 215 -45.51 9.44 -13.29
C GLU A 215 -45.70 8.53 -12.06
N ALA A 216 -46.00 7.25 -12.25
CA ALA A 216 -46.16 6.30 -11.15
C ALA A 216 -44.82 5.95 -10.48
N THR A 217 -43.78 5.61 -11.26
CA THR A 217 -42.44 5.29 -10.74
C THR A 217 -41.76 6.50 -10.14
N LYS A 218 -41.94 7.68 -10.76
CA LYS A 218 -41.51 8.97 -10.22
C LYS A 218 -42.18 9.26 -8.88
N ALA A 219 -43.51 9.14 -8.79
CA ALA A 219 -44.24 9.35 -7.55
C ALA A 219 -43.81 8.38 -6.45
N ALA A 220 -43.61 7.10 -6.76
CA ALA A 220 -43.16 6.08 -5.82
C ALA A 220 -41.77 6.41 -5.25
N PHE A 221 -40.79 6.73 -6.10
CA PHE A 221 -39.44 7.10 -5.65
C PHE A 221 -39.44 8.36 -4.78
N PHE A 222 -40.13 9.43 -5.20
CA PHE A 222 -40.14 10.68 -4.43
C PHE A 222 -40.94 10.55 -3.12
N ARG A 223 -42.01 9.73 -3.08
CA ARG A 223 -42.74 9.42 -1.85
C ARG A 223 -41.83 8.68 -0.86
N TYR A 224 -41.16 7.63 -1.32
CA TYR A 224 -40.27 6.85 -0.46
C TYR A 224 -39.06 7.67 0.01
N ARG A 225 -38.48 8.50 -0.87
CA ARG A 225 -37.41 9.44 -0.49
C ARG A 225 -37.82 10.38 0.65
N ARG A 226 -39.07 10.89 0.65
CA ARG A 226 -39.58 11.73 1.74
C ARG A 226 -39.73 10.94 3.05
N LEU A 227 -40.21 9.70 2.98
CA LEU A 227 -40.33 8.82 4.15
C LEU A 227 -38.95 8.56 4.78
N VAL A 228 -37.94 8.23 3.96
CA VAL A 228 -36.56 8.05 4.43
C VAL A 228 -36.03 9.32 5.11
N GLN A 229 -36.30 10.50 4.53
CA GLN A 229 -35.87 11.78 5.13
C GLN A 229 -36.61 12.12 6.43
N GLN A 230 -37.83 11.64 6.62
CA GLN A 230 -38.57 11.82 7.87
C GLN A 230 -38.04 10.88 8.95
N TRP A 231 -37.89 9.59 8.61
CA TRP A 231 -37.34 8.57 9.50
C TRP A 231 -35.93 8.91 9.99
N LEU A 232 -35.05 9.37 9.09
CA LEU A 232 -33.70 9.77 9.49
C LEU A 232 -33.67 10.98 10.43
N ARG A 233 -34.71 11.84 10.41
CA ARG A 233 -34.84 12.95 11.36
C ARG A 233 -35.30 12.46 12.73
N GLU A 234 -36.30 11.58 12.74
CA GLU A 234 -36.82 10.98 13.98
C GLU A 234 -35.75 10.15 14.69
N LEU A 235 -34.88 9.44 13.95
CA LEU A 235 -33.75 8.69 14.50
C LEU A 235 -32.61 9.57 15.05
N GLN A 236 -32.46 10.81 14.56
CA GLN A 236 -31.43 11.74 15.02
C GLN A 236 -31.78 12.40 16.37
N ASP A 237 -33.07 12.44 16.71
CA ASP A 237 -33.59 13.12 17.91
C ASP A 237 -33.69 12.17 19.14
N VAL A 238 -33.12 10.96 19.06
CA VAL A 238 -33.05 9.93 20.12
C VAL A 238 -31.65 9.85 20.72
#